data_AF-A0A367FJ43-F1
#
_entry.id   AF-A0A367FJ43-F1
#
_cell.length_a   1.000
_cell.length_b   1.000
_cell.length_c   1.000
_cell.angle_alpha   90.00
_cell.angle_beta   90.00
_cell.angle_gamma   90.00
#
_symmetry.space_group_name_H-M   'P 1'
#
loop_
_entity.id
_entity.type
_entity.pdbx_description
1 polymer ?
#
loop_
_entity_poly.entity_id
_entity_poly.type
_entity_poly.pdbx_seq_one_letter_code
_entity_poly.pdbx_strand_id
1 'polypeptide(L)'
;MGAALMWTGPSREDVRLRALVRSQDETAWWSGPRLARLAQRTDRARRAAEWRRTSIELCQGIVAELSTGRTPGEALVRAASCLDPPDPGVLRPVVAMARDGGDVASALERAAPDPGGEGLVRLAACWRVGLTVGGGLAALIERLGASLREAEAHRAEVTAQLAGPRSTARLLAGLPALGLLLAAGLGLRPLSFLFGSPAGFACLAVGVLLDMAGVWWTNRLAARAQRTD
;
A
#
# COMPACT_ATOMS: atom_id res chain seq x y z
N MET A 1 31.33 8.84 -60.25
CA MET A 1 31.80 9.44 -58.98
C MET A 1 30.55 9.92 -58.25
N GLY A 2 29.85 9.14 -57.41
CA GLY A 2 30.35 8.28 -56.34
C GLY A 2 30.87 9.18 -55.20
N ALA A 3 30.35 9.21 -53.98
CA ALA A 3 29.49 8.27 -53.28
C ALA A 3 28.90 8.93 -52.00
N ALA A 4 27.83 8.31 -51.52
CA ALA A 4 27.51 8.05 -50.11
C ALA A 4 27.60 9.22 -49.11
N LEU A 5 26.48 9.92 -48.90
CA LEU A 5 26.14 10.41 -47.56
C LEU A 5 25.52 9.25 -46.79
N MET A 6 26.43 8.48 -46.20
CA MET A 6 26.21 7.37 -45.30
C MET A 6 25.52 7.86 -44.03
N TRP A 7 24.32 7.36 -43.83
CA TRP A 7 23.56 7.43 -42.59
C TRP A 7 24.42 6.86 -41.45
N THR A 8 24.85 7.70 -40.51
CA THR A 8 25.46 7.24 -39.25
C THR A 8 24.43 7.47 -38.14
N GLY A 9 23.86 6.36 -37.68
CA GLY A 9 22.76 6.32 -36.71
C GLY A 9 23.10 6.89 -35.33
N PRO A 10 22.07 6.99 -34.45
CA PRO A 10 22.18 7.65 -33.15
C PRO A 10 23.29 7.01 -32.33
N SER A 11 24.26 7.85 -31.96
CA SER A 11 25.43 7.44 -31.20
C SER A 11 25.02 6.89 -29.83
N ARG A 12 25.79 5.92 -29.31
CA ARG A 12 25.57 5.29 -27.99
C ARG A 12 25.59 6.30 -26.82
N GLU A 13 25.97 7.53 -27.09
CA GLU A 13 26.03 8.64 -26.15
C GLU A 13 24.63 9.22 -25.88
N ASP A 14 23.74 9.26 -26.87
CA ASP A 14 22.35 9.72 -26.70
C ASP A 14 21.53 8.76 -25.83
N VAL A 15 21.81 7.46 -25.92
CA VAL A 15 21.17 6.44 -25.08
C VAL A 15 21.68 6.51 -23.64
N ARG A 16 22.96 6.84 -23.43
CA ARG A 16 23.54 7.04 -22.09
C ARG A 16 23.10 8.34 -21.45
N LEU A 17 22.97 9.42 -22.23
CA LEU A 17 22.42 10.69 -21.76
C LEU A 17 20.95 10.55 -21.38
N ARG A 18 20.14 9.81 -22.15
CA ARG A 18 18.74 9.50 -21.75
C ARG A 18 18.63 8.54 -20.58
N ALA A 19 19.57 7.61 -20.41
CA ALA A 19 19.62 6.73 -19.23
C ALA A 19 20.01 7.49 -17.96
N LEU A 20 20.90 8.48 -18.05
CA LEU A 20 21.26 9.37 -16.94
C LEU A 20 20.17 10.41 -16.64
N VAL A 21 19.43 10.87 -17.65
CA VAL A 21 18.27 11.76 -17.46
C VAL A 21 17.07 11.02 -16.85
N ARG A 22 16.98 9.69 -16.99
CA ARG A 22 15.98 8.86 -16.28
C ARG A 22 16.41 8.45 -14.87
N SER A 23 17.69 8.64 -14.52
CA SER A 23 18.23 8.38 -13.17
C SER A 23 18.58 9.65 -12.39
N GLN A 24 18.11 10.83 -12.81
CA GLN A 24 17.88 11.96 -11.90
C GLN A 24 16.48 11.74 -11.30
N ASP A 25 16.26 10.95 -10.26
CA ASP A 25 16.69 11.15 -8.86
C ASP A 25 16.79 12.63 -8.41
N GLU A 26 16.11 13.54 -9.11
CA GLU A 26 16.10 14.98 -8.84
C GLU A 26 15.19 15.40 -7.67
N THR A 27 14.72 14.44 -6.86
CA THR A 27 13.94 14.73 -5.63
C THR A 27 14.52 14.09 -4.36
N ALA A 28 15.65 13.36 -4.47
CA ALA A 28 16.16 12.53 -3.39
C ALA A 28 17.19 13.19 -2.46
N TRP A 29 17.79 14.33 -2.82
CA TRP A 29 18.89 14.90 -2.02
C TRP A 29 18.45 15.83 -0.88
N TRP A 30 17.20 16.33 -0.88
CA TRP A 30 16.60 17.06 0.25
C TRP A 30 15.70 16.18 1.14
N SER A 31 15.39 14.96 0.71
CA SER A 31 14.48 14.06 1.42
C SER A 31 15.25 13.16 2.37
N GLY A 32 15.51 13.66 3.59
CA GLY A 32 16.11 12.85 4.65
C GLY A 32 15.42 11.49 4.84
N PRO A 33 16.09 10.50 5.46
CA PRO A 33 15.64 9.10 5.58
C PRO A 33 14.29 8.92 6.31
N ARG A 34 13.67 9.99 6.79
CA ARG A 34 12.33 10.03 7.37
C ARG A 34 11.22 10.16 6.31
N LEU A 35 11.42 10.96 5.26
CA LEU A 35 10.41 11.15 4.20
C LEU A 35 10.28 9.89 3.33
N ALA A 36 11.39 9.24 2.99
CA ALA A 36 11.39 7.93 2.34
C ALA A 36 10.66 6.87 3.18
N ARG A 37 10.87 6.85 4.51
CA ARG A 37 10.18 5.93 5.42
C ARG A 37 8.67 6.19 5.51
N LEU A 38 8.25 7.45 5.46
CA LEU A 38 6.83 7.83 5.45
C LEU A 38 6.15 7.46 4.12
N ALA A 39 6.79 7.74 2.99
CA ALA A 39 6.29 7.35 1.66
C ALA A 39 6.17 5.83 1.53
N GLN A 40 7.16 5.07 2.01
CA GLN A 40 7.12 3.61 2.05
C GLN A 40 5.98 3.08 2.94
N ARG A 41 5.66 3.76 4.06
CA ARG A 41 4.54 3.36 4.93
C ARG A 41 3.20 3.54 4.25
N THR A 42 2.99 4.66 3.57
CA THR A 42 1.74 4.92 2.84
C THR A 42 1.55 3.97 1.68
N ASP A 43 2.64 3.64 0.97
CA ASP A 43 2.61 2.71 -0.16
C ASP A 43 2.29 1.27 0.29
N ARG A 44 2.93 0.80 1.38
CA ARG A 44 2.60 -0.51 1.99
C ARG A 44 1.15 -0.58 2.46
N ALA A 45 0.63 0.48 3.07
CA ALA A 45 -0.76 0.52 3.53
C ALA A 45 -1.76 0.47 2.37
N ARG A 46 -1.48 1.17 1.26
CA ARG A 46 -2.29 1.13 0.03
C ARG A 46 -2.30 -0.27 -0.59
N ARG A 47 -1.12 -0.86 -0.79
CA ARG A 47 -1.01 -2.24 -1.31
C ARG A 47 -1.74 -3.24 -0.44
N ALA A 48 -1.66 -3.11 0.89
CA ALA A 48 -2.39 -3.99 1.80
C ALA A 48 -3.91 -3.88 1.63
N ALA A 49 -4.43 -2.66 1.43
CA ALA A 49 -5.85 -2.44 1.18
C ALA A 49 -6.30 -3.02 -0.17
N GLU A 50 -5.51 -2.84 -1.23
CA GLU A 50 -5.77 -3.43 -2.53
C GLU A 50 -5.79 -4.95 -2.47
N TRP A 51 -4.82 -5.58 -1.79
CA TRP A 51 -4.78 -7.04 -1.62
C TRP A 51 -5.96 -7.63 -0.84
N ARG A 52 -6.47 -6.92 0.17
CA ARG A 52 -7.68 -7.33 0.89
C ARG A 52 -8.90 -7.29 -0.02
N ARG A 53 -9.02 -6.23 -0.82
CA ARG A 53 -10.08 -6.09 -1.83
C ARG A 53 -10.00 -7.22 -2.86
N THR A 54 -8.81 -7.48 -3.41
CA THR A 54 -8.57 -8.61 -4.34
C THR A 54 -8.96 -9.95 -3.70
N SER A 55 -8.66 -10.17 -2.42
CA SER A 55 -9.04 -11.41 -1.71
C SER A 55 -10.56 -11.57 -1.61
N ILE A 56 -11.29 -10.47 -1.34
CA ILE A 56 -12.75 -10.46 -1.30
C ILE A 56 -13.34 -10.75 -2.69
N GLU A 57 -12.84 -10.07 -3.73
CA GLU A 57 -13.28 -10.25 -5.11
C GLU A 57 -12.99 -11.67 -5.61
N LEU A 58 -11.83 -12.24 -5.24
CA LEU A 58 -11.49 -13.63 -5.54
C LEU A 58 -12.48 -14.61 -4.89
N CYS A 59 -12.81 -14.42 -3.61
CA CYS A 59 -13.80 -15.27 -2.93
C CYS A 59 -15.17 -15.20 -3.62
N GLN A 60 -15.62 -14.00 -3.99
CA GLN A 60 -16.90 -13.81 -4.70
C GLN A 60 -16.89 -14.47 -6.08
N GLY A 61 -15.81 -14.30 -6.84
CA GLY A 61 -15.65 -14.93 -8.14
C GLY A 61 -15.67 -16.46 -8.03
N ILE A 62 -14.98 -17.05 -7.05
CA ILE A 62 -14.98 -18.50 -6.85
C ILE A 62 -16.39 -18.99 -6.52
N VAL A 63 -17.12 -18.32 -5.61
CA VAL A 63 -18.48 -18.70 -5.25
C VAL A 63 -19.42 -18.62 -6.45
N ALA A 64 -19.32 -17.57 -7.27
CA ALA A 64 -20.10 -17.42 -8.49
C ALA A 64 -19.83 -18.55 -9.49
N GLU A 65 -18.57 -18.92 -9.69
CA GLU A 65 -18.21 -20.01 -10.60
C GLU A 65 -18.64 -21.38 -10.04
N LEU A 66 -18.49 -21.63 -8.74
CA LEU A 66 -18.95 -22.87 -8.10
C LEU A 66 -20.47 -23.04 -8.16
N SER A 67 -21.23 -21.94 -8.01
CA SER A 67 -22.69 -21.98 -8.11
C SER A 67 -23.20 -22.27 -9.54
N THR A 68 -22.34 -22.14 -10.54
CA THR A 68 -22.62 -22.63 -11.92
C THR A 68 -22.26 -24.11 -12.14
N GLY A 69 -21.88 -24.84 -11.08
CA GLY A 69 -21.55 -26.27 -11.14
C GLY A 69 -20.11 -26.58 -11.59
N ARG A 70 -19.22 -25.58 -11.61
CA ARG A 70 -17.81 -25.79 -11.99
C ARG A 70 -17.02 -26.47 -10.90
N THR A 71 -15.94 -27.15 -11.30
CA THR A 71 -15.00 -27.71 -10.34
C THR A 71 -14.25 -26.60 -9.59
N PRO A 72 -13.76 -26.85 -8.35
CA PRO A 72 -13.01 -25.85 -7.59
C PRO A 72 -11.81 -25.26 -8.35
N GLY A 73 -11.02 -26.10 -9.03
CA GLY A 73 -9.87 -25.64 -9.81
C GLY A 73 -10.27 -24.68 -10.94
N GLU A 74 -11.30 -25.03 -11.73
CA GLU A 74 -11.82 -24.17 -12.79
C GLU A 74 -12.41 -22.87 -12.25
N ALA A 75 -13.14 -22.94 -11.14
CA ALA A 75 -13.73 -21.79 -10.49
C ALA A 75 -12.66 -20.79 -10.04
N LEU A 76 -11.56 -21.27 -9.45
CA LEU A 76 -10.43 -20.43 -9.07
C LEU A 76 -9.76 -19.79 -10.29
N VAL A 77 -9.47 -20.57 -11.33
CA VAL A 77 -8.81 -20.09 -12.55
C VAL A 77 -9.65 -19.00 -13.22
N ARG A 78 -10.96 -19.18 -13.30
CA ARG A 78 -11.87 -18.18 -13.87
C ARG A 78 -11.99 -16.94 -13.00
N ALA A 79 -12.21 -17.12 -11.70
CA ALA A 79 -12.27 -16.00 -10.76
C ALA A 79 -11.00 -15.15 -10.85
N ALA A 80 -9.82 -15.79 -10.81
CA ALA A 80 -8.54 -15.09 -10.90
C ALA A 80 -8.32 -14.38 -12.25
N SER A 81 -8.91 -14.87 -13.35
CA SER A 81 -8.79 -14.24 -14.67
C SER A 81 -9.56 -12.93 -14.81
N CYS A 82 -10.53 -12.68 -13.92
CA CYS A 82 -11.33 -11.45 -13.90
C CYS A 82 -10.77 -10.39 -12.94
N LEU A 83 -9.68 -10.68 -12.21
CA LEU A 83 -9.10 -9.78 -11.22
C LEU A 83 -7.96 -8.95 -11.81
N ASP A 84 -7.79 -7.75 -11.28
CA ASP A 84 -6.64 -6.89 -11.52
C ASP A 84 -5.88 -6.69 -10.19
N PRO A 85 -5.08 -7.67 -9.75
CA PRO A 85 -4.33 -7.59 -8.49
C PRO A 85 -3.16 -6.58 -8.60
N PRO A 86 -2.69 -6.01 -7.47
CA PRO A 86 -1.56 -5.06 -7.46
C PRO A 86 -0.28 -5.61 -8.10
N ASP A 87 -0.07 -6.92 -7.95
CA ASP A 87 1.00 -7.65 -8.63
C ASP A 87 0.40 -8.91 -9.28
N PRO A 88 0.20 -8.89 -10.62
CA PRO A 88 -0.30 -10.04 -11.37
C PRO A 88 0.57 -11.29 -11.21
N GLY A 89 1.87 -11.14 -10.93
CA GLY A 89 2.80 -12.24 -10.76
C GLY A 89 2.48 -13.15 -9.58
N VAL A 90 1.85 -12.61 -8.55
CA VAL A 90 1.60 -13.30 -7.27
C VAL A 90 0.55 -14.40 -7.39
N LEU A 91 -0.49 -14.21 -8.20
CA LEU A 91 -1.55 -15.21 -8.40
C LEU A 91 -1.21 -16.25 -9.48
N ARG A 92 -0.16 -16.04 -10.30
CA ARG A 92 0.21 -16.99 -11.38
C ARG A 92 0.50 -18.41 -10.87
N PRO A 93 1.28 -18.61 -9.77
CA PRO A 93 1.53 -19.93 -9.22
C PRO A 93 0.26 -20.61 -8.70
N VAL A 94 -0.67 -19.82 -8.14
CA VAL A 94 -1.97 -20.31 -7.65
C VAL A 94 -2.82 -20.82 -8.81
N VAL A 95 -2.92 -20.04 -9.89
CA VAL A 95 -3.64 -20.42 -11.11
C VAL A 95 -3.00 -21.64 -11.77
N ALA A 96 -1.66 -21.73 -11.80
CA ALA A 96 -0.96 -22.90 -12.33
C ALA A 96 -1.31 -24.16 -11.52
N MET A 97 -1.21 -24.12 -10.18
CA MET A 97 -1.59 -25.27 -9.35
C MET A 97 -3.06 -25.65 -9.50
N ALA A 98 -3.97 -24.69 -9.65
CA ALA A 98 -5.38 -24.99 -9.87
C ALA A 98 -5.67 -25.64 -11.23
N ARG A 99 -4.89 -25.29 -12.28
CA ARG A 99 -4.99 -25.95 -13.60
C ARG A 99 -4.41 -27.35 -13.59
N ASP A 100 -3.29 -27.52 -12.89
CA ASP A 100 -2.53 -28.78 -12.88
C ASP A 100 -3.08 -29.78 -11.85
N GLY A 101 -4.12 -29.40 -11.08
CA GLY A 101 -4.66 -30.22 -10.00
C GLY A 101 -3.71 -30.36 -8.80
N GLY A 102 -2.76 -29.45 -8.67
CA GLY A 102 -1.80 -29.40 -7.57
C GLY A 102 -2.35 -28.81 -6.28
N ASP A 103 -1.47 -28.61 -5.31
CA ASP A 103 -1.84 -28.05 -4.00
C ASP A 103 -2.08 -26.54 -4.08
N VAL A 104 -3.33 -26.18 -4.35
CA VAL A 104 -3.83 -24.79 -4.38
C VAL A 104 -3.71 -24.11 -3.02
N ALA A 105 -3.92 -24.84 -1.91
CA ALA A 105 -3.89 -24.24 -0.58
C ALA A 105 -2.47 -23.78 -0.24
N SER A 106 -1.46 -24.63 -0.46
CA SER A 106 -0.06 -24.25 -0.27
C SER A 106 0.40 -23.16 -1.25
N ALA A 107 -0.20 -23.07 -2.43
CA ALA A 107 0.07 -21.98 -3.36
C ALA A 107 -0.51 -20.65 -2.87
N LEU A 108 -1.74 -20.65 -2.34
CA LEU A 108 -2.40 -19.47 -1.75
C LEU A 108 -1.63 -18.93 -0.54
N GLU A 109 -1.14 -19.81 0.33
CA GLU A 109 -0.33 -19.41 1.50
C GLU A 109 0.98 -18.75 1.08
N ARG A 110 1.68 -19.31 0.08
CA ARG A 110 2.93 -18.73 -0.45
C ARG A 110 2.71 -17.43 -1.22
N ALA A 111 1.55 -17.28 -1.83
CA ALA A 111 1.17 -16.07 -2.55
C ALA A 111 0.70 -14.95 -1.62
N ALA A 112 0.44 -15.22 -0.34
CA ALA A 112 -0.07 -14.23 0.59
C ALA A 112 0.98 -13.12 0.86
N PRO A 113 0.72 -11.86 0.45
CA PRO A 113 1.65 -10.77 0.74
C PRO A 113 1.58 -10.36 2.21
N ASP A 114 2.73 -9.97 2.77
CA ASP A 114 2.79 -9.28 4.05
C ASP A 114 3.18 -7.81 3.83
N PRO A 115 2.30 -6.82 4.09
CA PRO A 115 0.94 -6.91 4.65
C PRO A 115 -0.18 -7.06 3.60
N GLY A 116 -1.35 -7.60 4.03
CA GLY A 116 -2.59 -7.63 3.23
C GLY A 116 -3.07 -9.01 2.76
N GLY A 117 -2.24 -10.05 2.91
CA GLY A 117 -2.51 -11.41 2.45
C GLY A 117 -3.34 -12.30 3.38
N GLU A 118 -3.82 -11.77 4.50
CA GLU A 118 -4.63 -12.52 5.49
C GLU A 118 -5.84 -13.24 4.84
N GLY A 119 -6.47 -12.60 3.85
CA GLY A 119 -7.59 -13.18 3.11
C GLY A 119 -7.20 -14.42 2.30
N LEU A 120 -6.02 -14.42 1.66
CA LEU A 120 -5.50 -15.56 0.90
C LEU A 120 -5.12 -16.73 1.82
N VAL A 121 -4.53 -16.44 2.99
CA VAL A 121 -4.22 -17.48 4.00
C VAL A 121 -5.49 -18.14 4.53
N ARG A 122 -6.52 -17.33 4.85
CA ARG A 122 -7.83 -17.86 5.29
C ARG A 122 -8.52 -18.65 4.19
N LEU A 123 -8.42 -18.19 2.94
CA LEU A 123 -8.94 -18.92 1.77
C LEU A 123 -8.24 -20.28 1.61
N ALA A 124 -6.92 -20.35 1.82
CA ALA A 124 -6.17 -21.61 1.79
C ALA A 124 -6.65 -22.60 2.87
N ALA A 125 -6.94 -22.10 4.08
CA ALA A 125 -7.51 -22.93 5.15
C ALA A 125 -8.92 -23.44 4.78
N CYS A 126 -9.79 -22.57 4.26
CA CYS A 126 -11.10 -22.96 3.74
C CYS A 126 -11.00 -23.98 2.60
N TRP A 127 -9.98 -23.86 1.74
CA TRP A 127 -9.73 -24.79 0.65
C TRP A 127 -9.39 -26.19 1.15
N ARG A 128 -8.45 -26.31 2.10
CA ARG A 128 -8.10 -27.60 2.72
C ARG A 128 -9.29 -28.25 3.41
N VAL A 129 -10.04 -27.48 4.19
CA VAL A 129 -11.21 -28.01 4.93
C VAL A 129 -12.34 -28.38 3.97
N GLY A 130 -12.65 -27.53 2.99
CA GLY A 130 -13.74 -27.80 2.04
C GLY A 130 -13.50 -28.99 1.13
N LEU A 131 -12.24 -29.23 0.73
CA LEU A 131 -11.89 -30.41 -0.08
C LEU A 131 -11.84 -31.71 0.73
N THR A 132 -11.51 -31.66 2.03
CA THR A 132 -11.42 -32.84 2.89
C THR A 132 -12.77 -33.31 3.42
N VAL A 133 -13.67 -32.36 3.76
CA VAL A 133 -14.94 -32.66 4.41
C VAL A 133 -16.08 -32.91 3.39
N GLY A 134 -15.87 -32.56 2.11
CA GLY A 134 -16.90 -32.71 1.06
C GLY A 134 -18.13 -31.81 1.24
N GLY A 135 -18.18 -31.03 2.33
CA GLY A 135 -19.22 -30.05 2.63
C GLY A 135 -18.97 -28.77 1.83
N GLY A 136 -19.96 -28.40 1.02
CA GLY A 136 -19.95 -27.32 0.02
C GLY A 136 -18.89 -26.22 0.23
N LEU A 137 -17.77 -26.36 -0.49
CA LEU A 137 -16.69 -25.36 -0.54
C LEU A 137 -17.24 -23.95 -0.84
N ALA A 138 -18.28 -23.85 -1.68
CA ALA A 138 -18.96 -22.60 -1.98
C ALA A 138 -19.49 -21.91 -0.70
N ALA A 139 -20.16 -22.63 0.19
CA ALA A 139 -20.71 -22.07 1.43
C ALA A 139 -19.61 -21.63 2.40
N LEU A 140 -18.48 -22.36 2.45
CA LEU A 140 -17.32 -21.97 3.26
C LEU A 140 -16.67 -20.68 2.74
N ILE A 141 -16.44 -20.59 1.43
CA ILE A 141 -15.85 -19.41 0.79
C ILE A 141 -16.81 -18.22 0.84
N GLU A 142 -18.12 -18.44 0.74
CA GLU A 142 -19.13 -17.39 0.87
C GLU A 142 -19.13 -16.78 2.28
N ARG A 143 -19.10 -17.62 3.32
CA ARG A 143 -18.95 -17.17 4.72
C ARG A 143 -17.63 -16.42 4.93
N LEU A 144 -16.54 -16.92 4.36
CA LEU A 144 -15.25 -16.22 4.40
C LEU A 144 -15.36 -14.85 3.74
N GLY A 145 -15.92 -14.76 2.53
CA GLY A 145 -16.11 -13.51 1.81
C GLY A 145 -17.02 -12.52 2.54
N ALA A 146 -18.05 -13.00 3.25
CA ALA A 146 -18.86 -12.16 4.15
C ALA A 146 -18.03 -11.62 5.31
N SER A 147 -17.26 -12.48 5.99
CA SER A 147 -16.39 -12.06 7.11
C SER A 147 -15.32 -11.06 6.70
N LEU A 148 -14.74 -11.20 5.50
CA LEU A 148 -13.74 -10.28 4.98
C LEU A 148 -14.36 -8.91 4.64
N ARG A 149 -15.58 -8.89 4.11
CA ARG A 149 -16.32 -7.63 3.84
C ARG A 149 -16.68 -6.91 5.13
N GLU A 150 -17.12 -7.64 6.15
CA GLU A 150 -17.45 -7.08 7.46
C GLU A 150 -16.21 -6.47 8.13
N ALA A 151 -15.08 -7.18 8.09
CA ALA A 151 -13.81 -6.66 8.58
C ALA A 151 -13.36 -5.37 7.84
N GLU A 152 -13.57 -5.29 6.52
CA GLU A 152 -13.21 -4.11 5.75
C GLU A 152 -14.19 -2.94 5.97
N ALA A 153 -15.49 -3.23 6.14
CA ALA A 153 -16.49 -2.23 6.52
C ALA A 153 -16.18 -1.60 7.89
N HIS A 154 -15.79 -2.42 8.86
CA HIS A 154 -15.39 -1.94 10.19
C HIS A 154 -14.17 -1.01 10.12
N ARG A 155 -13.16 -1.37 9.30
CA ARG A 155 -11.99 -0.50 9.05
C ARG A 155 -12.37 0.82 8.38
N ALA A 156 -13.30 0.79 7.42
CA ALA A 156 -13.80 1.99 6.76
C ALA A 156 -14.54 2.90 7.76
N GLU A 157 -15.37 2.33 8.64
CA GLU A 157 -16.10 3.07 9.67
C GLU A 157 -15.16 3.72 10.69
N VAL A 158 -14.18 2.97 11.21
CA VAL A 158 -13.14 3.51 12.11
C VAL A 158 -12.39 4.66 11.44
N THR A 159 -12.09 4.53 10.14
CA THR A 159 -11.40 5.58 9.39
C THR A 159 -12.29 6.83 9.22
N ALA A 160 -13.59 6.64 9.00
CA ALA A 160 -14.57 7.72 8.89
C ALA A 160 -14.79 8.45 10.22
N GLN A 161 -14.94 7.71 11.33
CA GLN A 161 -15.09 8.28 12.67
C GLN A 161 -13.86 9.09 13.11
N LEU A 162 -12.66 8.65 12.70
CA LEU A 162 -11.41 9.36 12.98
C LEU A 162 -11.13 10.55 12.06
N ALA A 163 -11.95 10.80 11.03
CA ALA A 163 -11.76 11.92 10.10
C ALA A 163 -11.95 13.29 10.79
N GLY A 164 -12.96 13.41 11.66
CA GLY A 164 -13.22 14.63 12.44
C GLY A 164 -12.08 14.97 13.41
N PRO A 165 -11.71 14.06 14.33
CA PRO A 165 -10.58 14.26 15.25
C PRO A 165 -9.23 14.48 14.55
N ARG A 166 -8.99 13.84 13.39
CA ARG A 166 -7.76 14.10 12.62
C ARG A 166 -7.74 15.47 11.96
N SER A 167 -8.89 16.01 11.56
CA SER A 167 -8.96 17.32 10.91
C SER A 167 -8.55 18.44 11.88
N THR A 168 -9.10 18.43 13.09
CA THR A 168 -8.73 19.40 14.14
C THR A 168 -7.28 19.23 14.59
N ALA A 169 -6.80 17.99 14.73
CA ALA A 169 -5.41 17.73 15.03
C ALA A 169 -4.46 18.28 13.94
N ARG A 170 -4.81 18.15 12.65
CA ARG A 170 -4.04 18.73 11.54
C ARG A 170 -4.08 20.26 11.53
N LEU A 171 -5.23 20.87 11.82
CA LEU A 171 -5.36 22.33 11.93
C LEU A 171 -4.48 22.88 13.06
N LEU A 172 -4.54 22.27 14.25
CA LEU A 172 -3.71 22.65 15.39
C LEU A 172 -2.22 22.41 15.12
N ALA A 173 -1.87 21.34 14.40
CA ALA A 173 -0.49 21.07 13.99
C ALA A 173 0.03 22.06 12.92
N GLY A 174 -0.85 22.69 12.14
CA GLY A 174 -0.48 23.73 11.15
C GLY A 174 -0.35 25.14 11.74
N LEU A 175 -0.92 25.38 12.93
CA LEU A 175 -0.89 26.67 13.63
C LEU A 175 0.53 27.24 13.83
N PRO A 176 1.55 26.45 14.20
CA PRO A 176 2.92 26.96 14.35
C PRO A 176 3.51 27.49 13.04
N ALA A 177 3.22 26.81 11.92
CA ALA A 177 3.69 27.23 10.60
C ALA A 177 3.02 28.54 10.16
N LEU A 178 1.71 28.68 10.39
CA LEU A 178 0.98 29.94 10.17
C LEU A 178 1.52 31.08 11.04
N GLY A 179 1.83 30.80 12.31
CA GLY A 179 2.45 31.77 13.22
C GLY A 179 3.81 32.26 12.74
N LEU A 180 4.67 31.34 12.26
CA LEU A 180 5.97 31.66 11.64
C LEU A 180 5.81 32.50 10.36
N LEU A 181 4.80 32.19 9.54
CA LEU A 181 4.54 32.88 8.27
C LEU A 181 4.05 34.32 8.51
N LEU A 182 3.14 34.51 9.47
CA LEU A 182 2.70 35.84 9.92
C LEU A 182 3.86 36.66 10.50
N ALA A 183 4.71 36.06 11.33
CA ALA A 183 5.88 36.73 11.88
C ALA A 183 6.86 37.19 10.79
N ALA A 184 7.08 36.37 9.75
CA ALA A 184 7.91 36.75 8.61
C ALA A 184 7.31 37.90 7.78
N GLY A 185 5.98 37.91 7.58
CA GLY A 185 5.29 38.99 6.85
C GLY A 185 5.33 40.35 7.56
N LEU A 186 5.47 40.36 8.89
CA LEU A 186 5.63 41.57 9.70
C LEU A 186 7.04 42.19 9.65
N GLY A 187 7.97 41.64 8.85
CA GLY A 187 9.32 42.20 8.70
C GLY A 187 10.26 41.92 9.87
N LEU A 188 9.85 41.08 10.83
CA LEU A 188 10.81 40.39 11.69
C LEU A 188 11.77 39.63 10.76
N ARG A 189 13.07 39.61 11.06
CA ARG A 189 14.08 38.87 10.27
C ARG A 189 14.41 37.53 10.95
N PRO A 190 13.47 36.55 10.99
CA PRO A 190 13.67 35.30 11.69
C PRO A 190 14.79 34.48 11.07
N LEU A 191 14.98 34.48 9.75
CA LEU A 191 16.00 33.68 9.07
C LEU A 191 17.45 34.07 9.45
N SER A 192 17.75 35.37 9.63
CA SER A 192 19.07 35.82 10.09
C SER A 192 19.29 35.61 11.60
N PHE A 193 18.22 35.55 12.39
CA PHE A 193 18.28 35.23 13.82
C PHE A 193 18.33 33.70 14.07
N LEU A 194 17.68 32.90 13.22
CA LEU A 194 17.62 31.43 13.32
C LEU A 194 18.99 30.78 13.09
N PHE A 195 19.74 31.30 12.10
CA PHE A 195 21.09 30.82 11.76
C PHE A 195 22.21 31.66 12.38
N GLY A 196 21.91 32.79 13.01
CA GLY A 196 22.89 33.71 13.59
C GLY A 196 22.92 33.77 15.13
N SER A 197 21.92 33.23 15.83
CA SER A 197 21.79 33.32 17.30
C SER A 197 21.44 31.96 17.93
N PRO A 198 22.01 31.59 19.10
CA PRO A 198 21.71 30.35 19.80
C PRO A 198 20.22 30.19 20.18
N ALA A 199 19.50 31.30 20.37
CA ALA A 199 18.05 31.28 20.60
C ALA A 199 17.27 30.79 19.36
N GLY A 200 17.80 31.03 18.16
CA GLY A 200 17.26 30.57 16.90
C GLY A 200 17.35 29.05 16.72
N PHE A 201 18.51 28.48 17.10
CA PHE A 201 18.74 27.04 17.12
C PHE A 201 17.83 26.33 18.12
N ALA A 202 17.59 26.93 19.29
CA ALA A 202 16.65 26.41 20.28
C ALA A 202 15.22 26.35 19.72
N CYS A 203 14.79 27.39 18.99
CA CYS A 203 13.47 27.40 18.35
C CYS A 203 13.33 26.33 17.26
N LEU A 204 14.36 26.14 16.41
CA LEU A 204 14.39 25.09 15.40
C LEU A 204 14.33 23.69 16.03
N ALA A 205 15.10 23.48 17.11
CA ALA A 205 15.09 22.24 17.88
C ALA A 205 13.70 21.96 18.48
N VAL A 206 13.02 22.98 19.03
CA VAL A 206 11.65 22.86 19.55
C VAL A 206 10.66 22.52 18.43
N GLY A 207 10.76 23.14 17.25
CA GLY A 207 9.91 22.83 16.10
C GLY A 207 10.08 21.38 15.62
N VAL A 208 11.31 20.89 15.50
CA VAL A 208 11.61 19.49 15.15
C VAL A 208 11.13 18.53 16.24
N LEU A 209 11.29 18.89 17.52
CA LEU A 209 10.78 18.09 18.63
C LEU A 209 9.25 18.01 18.63
N LEU A 210 8.56 19.12 18.33
CA LEU A 210 7.10 19.14 18.20
C LEU A 210 6.63 18.27 17.03
N ASP A 211 7.30 18.35 15.88
CA ASP A 211 6.99 17.53 14.71
C ASP A 211 7.21 16.03 15.00
N MET A 212 8.35 15.70 15.62
CA MET A 212 8.64 14.34 16.07
C MET A 212 7.61 13.85 17.11
N ALA A 213 7.21 14.70 18.05
CA ALA A 213 6.18 14.39 19.03
C ALA A 213 4.82 14.18 18.37
N GLY A 214 4.44 14.98 17.38
CA GLY A 214 3.20 14.85 16.61
C GLY A 214 3.16 13.53 15.83
N VAL A 215 4.24 13.18 15.13
CA VAL A 215 4.36 11.91 14.42
C VAL A 215 4.38 10.72 15.39
N TRP A 216 5.08 10.83 16.52
CA TRP A 216 5.11 9.80 17.54
C TRP A 216 3.75 9.57 18.18
N TRP A 217 3.04 10.65 18.52
CA TRP A 217 1.70 10.60 19.11
C TRP A 217 0.69 10.00 18.14
N THR A 218 0.72 10.42 16.87
CA THR A 218 -0.18 9.89 15.82
C THR A 218 0.03 8.40 15.60
N ASN A 219 1.29 7.95 15.54
CA ASN A 219 1.62 6.53 15.42
C ASN A 219 1.21 5.75 16.68
N ARG A 220 1.35 6.33 17.88
CA ARG A 220 0.98 5.69 19.14
C ARG A 220 -0.54 5.58 19.31
N LEU A 221 -1.30 6.58 18.87
CA LEU A 221 -2.77 6.53 18.88
C LEU A 221 -3.28 5.47 17.89
N ALA A 222 -2.71 5.43 16.69
CA ALA A 222 -3.02 4.41 15.69
C ALA A 222 -2.68 2.99 16.19
N ALA A 223 -1.53 2.81 16.84
CA ALA A 223 -1.11 1.51 17.39
C ALA A 223 -1.93 1.05 18.61
N ARG A 224 -2.53 1.98 19.37
CA ARG A 224 -3.43 1.64 20.49
C ARG A 224 -4.82 1.27 20.03
N ALA A 225 -5.33 1.94 18.99
CA ALA A 225 -6.63 1.60 18.40
C ALA A 225 -6.63 0.19 17.78
N GLN A 226 -5.48 -0.35 17.39
CA GLN A 226 -5.33 -1.70 16.84
C GLN A 226 -5.20 -2.82 17.89
N ARG A 227 -5.13 -2.52 19.20
CA ARG A 227 -4.90 -3.53 20.26
C ARG A 227 -6.13 -3.84 21.12
N THR A 228 -7.29 -3.27 20.80
CA THR A 228 -8.53 -3.49 21.56
C THR A 228 -9.43 -4.55 20.92
N ASP A 229 -8.93 -5.29 19.92
CA ASP A 229 -9.51 -6.54 19.43
C ASP A 229 -8.65 -7.73 19.91
#